data_AF-A0A496ZBK7-F1
#
_entry.id   AF-A0A496ZBK7-F1
#
_cell.length_a   1.000
_cell.length_b   1.000
_cell.length_c   1.000
_cell.angle_alpha   90.00
_cell.angle_beta   90.00
_cell.angle_gamma   90.00
#
_symmetry.space_group_name_H-M   'P 1'
#
loop_
_entity.id
_entity.type
_entity.pdbx_description
1 polymer ?
#
loop_
_entity_poly.entity_id
_entity_poly.type
_entity_poly.pdbx_seq_one_letter_code
_entity_poly.pdbx_strand_id
1 'polypeptide(L)'
;MICTTIRNGAECAFMTAQGCSYNGGLCHETVETCNGCNRVQEFSAGWYCTACPEPSQKWKNGNCNLASHITIETGKKQKINPLKASKRARK
;
A
#
# COMPACT_ATOMS: atom_id res chain seq x y z
N MET A 1 17.19 3.59 1.62
CA MET A 1 17.89 3.10 2.83
C MET A 1 17.47 1.64 3.04
N ILE A 2 18.42 0.76 3.36
CA ILE A 2 18.16 -0.68 3.57
C ILE A 2 17.65 -0.89 4.99
N CYS A 3 16.58 -1.67 5.15
CA CYS A 3 16.10 -2.07 6.46
C CYS A 3 17.08 -3.08 7.09
N THR A 4 17.43 -2.89 8.36
CA THR A 4 18.32 -3.76 9.14
C THR A 4 17.59 -4.46 10.30
N THR A 5 16.28 -4.22 10.44
CA THR A 5 15.46 -4.83 11.50
C THR A 5 14.78 -6.09 10.98
N ILE A 6 13.53 -5.99 10.54
CA ILE A 6 12.69 -7.14 10.20
C ILE A 6 12.87 -7.53 8.73
N ARG A 7 12.79 -6.54 7.82
CA ARG A 7 12.95 -6.76 6.38
C ARG A 7 14.43 -6.59 5.99
N ASN A 8 15.30 -7.35 6.65
CA ASN A 8 16.74 -7.18 6.51
C ASN A 8 17.17 -7.29 5.03
N GLY A 9 17.84 -6.26 4.50
CA GLY A 9 18.26 -6.22 3.10
C GLY A 9 17.24 -5.62 2.12
N ALA A 10 16.00 -5.34 2.53
CA ALA A 10 15.00 -4.70 1.67
C ALA A 10 15.10 -3.17 1.69
N GLU A 11 14.82 -2.54 0.55
CA GLU A 11 14.65 -1.10 0.50
C GLU A 11 13.44 -0.67 1.33
N CYS A 12 13.67 0.23 2.27
CA CYS A 12 12.66 0.73 3.19
C CYS A 12 12.68 2.25 3.24
N ALA A 13 11.54 2.86 2.89
CA ALA A 13 11.36 4.31 2.96
C ALA A 13 11.26 4.85 4.40
N PHE A 14 10.97 3.98 5.37
CA PHE A 14 10.84 4.34 6.79
C PHE A 14 12.14 4.14 7.57
N MET A 15 13.19 3.62 6.93
CA MET A 15 14.46 3.42 7.61
C MET A 15 15.28 4.71 7.62
N THR A 16 15.64 5.15 8.82
CA THR A 16 16.49 6.31 9.07
C THR A 16 17.80 5.87 9.75
N ALA A 17 18.76 6.79 9.88
CA ALA A 17 20.00 6.51 10.59
C ALA A 17 19.79 6.14 12.09
N GLN A 18 18.69 6.59 12.69
CA GLN A 18 18.33 6.28 14.08
C GLN A 18 17.47 5.01 14.21
N GLY A 19 17.18 4.32 13.10
CA GLY A 19 16.32 3.14 13.06
C GLY A 19 15.04 3.36 12.26
N CYS A 20 14.08 2.46 12.43
CA CYS A 20 12.78 2.53 11.76
C CYS A 20 11.94 3.65 12.37
N SER A 21 11.54 4.63 11.56
CA SER A 21 10.70 5.76 12.00
C SER A 21 9.20 5.42 12.08
N TYR A 22 8.83 4.18 11.75
CA TYR A 22 7.45 3.74 11.86
C TYR A 22 7.01 3.64 13.32
N ASN A 23 5.71 3.81 13.59
CA ASN A 23 5.17 3.79 14.94
C ASN A 23 5.48 2.45 15.63
N GLY A 24 6.19 2.50 16.76
CA GLY A 24 6.68 1.30 17.45
C GLY A 24 8.02 0.73 16.95
N GLY A 25 8.67 1.39 15.97
CA GLY A 25 10.03 1.05 15.52
C GLY A 25 10.16 -0.26 14.75
N LEU A 26 9.05 -0.92 14.39
CA LEU A 26 9.04 -2.26 13.81
C LEU A 26 7.96 -2.37 12.73
N CYS A 27 8.18 -3.24 11.75
CA CYS A 27 7.16 -3.63 10.77
C CYS A 27 6.30 -4.77 11.33
N HIS A 28 5.02 -4.81 10.98
CA HIS A 28 4.10 -5.87 11.34
C HIS A 28 3.87 -6.83 10.19
N GLU A 29 3.59 -8.09 10.55
CA GLU A 29 3.33 -9.17 9.60
C GLU A 29 2.11 -8.90 8.71
N THR A 30 2.07 -9.60 7.58
CA THR A 30 0.92 -9.59 6.68
C THR A 30 -0.29 -10.28 7.28
N VAL A 31 -1.47 -9.77 6.93
CA VAL A 31 -2.77 -10.32 7.32
C VAL A 31 -3.28 -11.28 6.25
N GLU A 32 -4.26 -12.13 6.58
CA GLU A 32 -4.85 -13.10 5.65
C GLU A 32 -5.39 -12.46 4.36
N THR A 33 -5.89 -11.22 4.44
CA THR A 33 -6.38 -10.47 3.27
C THR A 33 -5.26 -10.03 2.33
N CYS A 34 -3.99 -10.11 2.75
CA CYS A 34 -2.85 -9.88 1.87
C CYS A 34 -2.48 -11.10 1.01
N ASN A 35 -3.04 -12.27 1.27
CA ASN A 35 -2.75 -13.48 0.50
C ASN A 35 -3.07 -13.27 -0.99
N GLY A 36 -2.09 -13.56 -1.85
CA GLY A 36 -2.18 -13.33 -3.30
C GLY A 36 -1.77 -11.91 -3.75
N CYS A 37 -1.37 -11.02 -2.85
CA CYS A 37 -0.78 -9.74 -3.23
C CYS A 37 0.70 -9.92 -3.65
N ASN A 38 1.10 -9.38 -4.80
CA ASN A 38 2.48 -9.47 -5.32
C ASN A 38 3.51 -8.68 -4.49
N ARG A 39 3.03 -7.93 -3.48
CA ARG A 39 3.86 -7.10 -2.60
C ARG A 39 4.21 -7.79 -1.28
N VAL A 40 3.70 -8.99 -1.07
CA VAL A 40 3.99 -9.82 0.11
C VAL A 40 5.25 -10.61 -0.18
N GLN A 41 6.22 -10.52 0.71
CA GLN A 41 7.49 -11.22 0.60
C GLN A 41 7.83 -11.86 1.95
N GLU A 42 8.40 -13.06 1.88
CA GLU A 42 8.91 -13.77 3.04
C GLU A 42 10.27 -13.21 3.44
N PHE A 43 10.43 -12.92 4.72
CA PHE A 43 11.66 -12.51 5.37
C PHE A 43 11.93 -13.44 6.56
N SER A 44 13.12 -13.34 7.17
CA SER A 44 13.52 -14.23 8.28
C SER A 44 12.56 -14.24 9.48
N ALA A 45 11.80 -13.17 9.69
CA ALA A 45 10.82 -13.07 10.76
C ALA A 45 9.40 -13.52 10.38
N GLY A 46 9.13 -13.80 9.10
CA GLY A 46 7.80 -14.12 8.59
C GLY A 46 7.44 -13.37 7.31
N TRP A 47 6.14 -13.22 7.06
CA TRP A 47 5.62 -12.59 5.85
C TRP A 47 5.36 -11.10 6.07
N TYR A 48 5.95 -10.25 5.21
CA TYR A 48 5.80 -8.80 5.32
C TYR A 48 5.46 -8.17 3.98
N CYS A 49 4.77 -7.04 4.04
CA CYS A 49 4.55 -6.22 2.86
C CYS A 49 5.80 -5.39 2.57
N THR A 50 6.23 -5.34 1.31
CA THR A 50 7.36 -4.50 0.88
C THR A 50 6.97 -3.02 0.80
N ALA A 51 5.70 -2.74 0.50
CA ALA A 51 5.21 -1.38 0.29
C ALA A 51 4.70 -0.68 1.56
N CYS A 52 4.23 -1.42 2.57
CA CYS A 52 3.76 -0.82 3.82
C CYS A 52 4.31 -1.56 5.06
N PRO A 53 4.63 -0.82 6.13
CA PRO A 53 5.15 -1.40 7.37
C PRO A 53 4.07 -2.11 8.21
N GLU A 54 2.79 -1.71 8.08
CA GLU A 54 1.67 -2.35 8.78
C GLU A 54 0.52 -2.61 7.82
N PRO A 55 0.36 -3.86 7.34
CA PRO A 55 -0.72 -4.24 6.44
C PRO A 55 -2.10 -4.09 7.10
N SER A 56 -2.25 -4.46 8.36
CA SER A 56 -3.53 -4.43 9.10
C SER A 56 -4.23 -3.06 9.05
N GLN A 57 -3.50 -1.95 9.26
CA GLN A 57 -4.09 -0.59 9.20
C GLN A 57 -4.61 -0.23 7.82
N LYS A 58 -3.98 -0.75 6.75
CA LYS A 58 -4.45 -0.50 5.39
C LYS A 58 -5.76 -1.20 5.08
N TRP A 59 -6.06 -2.30 5.77
CA TRP A 59 -7.30 -3.05 5.63
C TRP A 59 -8.41 -2.61 6.59
N LYS A 60 -8.05 -1.91 7.68
CA LYS A 60 -9.00 -1.49 8.72
C LYS A 60 -10.16 -0.65 8.19
N ASN A 61 -9.91 0.19 7.18
CA ASN A 61 -10.92 1.10 6.61
C ASN A 61 -11.47 0.61 5.25
N GLY A 62 -11.27 -0.66 4.90
CA GLY A 62 -11.68 -1.25 3.63
C GLY A 62 -10.51 -1.87 2.86
N ASN A 63 -10.65 -2.01 1.54
CA ASN A 63 -9.63 -2.67 0.73
C ASN A 63 -8.33 -1.85 0.71
N CYS A 64 -7.19 -2.52 0.90
CA CYS A 64 -5.89 -1.86 0.83
C CYS A 64 -5.70 -1.21 -0.56
N ASN A 65 -5.34 0.07 -0.56
CA ASN A 65 -5.11 0.86 -1.79
C ASN A 65 -3.90 0.37 -2.61
N LEU A 66 -3.11 -0.54 -2.06
CA LEU A 66 -1.95 -1.18 -2.68
C LEU A 66 -2.18 -2.68 -2.94
N ALA A 67 -3.41 -3.20 -2.77
CA ALA A 67 -3.69 -4.59 -3.10
C ALA A 67 -3.62 -4.78 -4.62
N SER A 68 -2.64 -5.56 -5.11
CA SER A 68 -2.53 -5.87 -6.54
C SER A 68 -3.56 -6.90 -7.00
N HIS A 69 -4.04 -7.74 -6.08
CA HIS A 69 -5.02 -8.79 -6.35
C HIS A 69 -6.46 -8.26 -6.37
N ILE A 70 -6.70 -7.06 -5.84
CA ILE A 70 -8.01 -6.43 -5.86
C ILE A 70 -8.04 -5.45 -7.02
N THR A 71 -8.61 -5.87 -8.13
CA THR A 71 -9.11 -4.95 -9.15
C THR A 71 -10.35 -4.25 -8.61
N ILE A 72 -10.15 -3.08 -8.00
CA ILE A 72 -11.26 -2.17 -7.73
C ILE A 72 -11.73 -1.68 -9.10
N GLU A 73 -12.86 -2.19 -9.58
CA GLU A 73 -13.54 -1.59 -10.72
C GLU A 73 -13.88 -0.15 -10.34
N THR A 74 -13.05 0.78 -10.79
CA THR A 74 -13.32 2.21 -10.67
C THR A 74 -14.39 2.56 -11.70
N GLY A 75 -15.61 2.08 -11.45
CA GLY A 75 -16.83 2.44 -12.15
C GLY A 75 -17.24 3.89 -11.88
N LYS A 76 -16.32 4.85 -12.01
CA LYS A 76 -16.70 6.25 -12.22
C LYS A 76 -16.91 6.44 -13.71
N LYS A 77 -18.01 5.91 -14.24
CA LYS A 77 -18.74 6.60 -15.31
C LYS A 77 -19.18 7.93 -14.72
N GLN A 78 -18.28 8.92 -14.68
CA GLN A 78 -18.67 10.30 -14.49
C GLN A 78 -19.62 10.60 -15.64
N LYS A 79 -20.94 10.58 -15.35
CA LYS A 79 -21.94 11.21 -16.20
C LYS A 79 -21.61 12.70 -16.22
N ILE A 80 -20.67 13.08 -17.09
CA ILE A 80 -20.47 14.47 -17.43
C ILE A 80 -21.79 14.91 -18.05
N ASN A 81 -22.47 15.82 -17.35
CA ASN A 81 -23.69 16.43 -17.85
C ASN A 81 -23.31 17.16 -19.17
N PRO A 82 -24.00 16.91 -20.30
CA PRO A 82 -23.61 17.43 -21.61
C PRO A 82 -23.41 18.96 -21.65
N LEU A 83 -24.11 19.71 -20.80
CA LEU A 83 -23.92 21.16 -20.61
C LEU A 83 -22.51 21.52 -20.11
N LYS A 84 -21.90 20.66 -19.28
CA LYS A 84 -20.55 20.85 -18.72
C LYS A 84 -19.45 20.51 -19.74
N ALA A 85 -19.73 19.62 -20.71
CA ALA A 85 -18.84 19.32 -21.83
C ALA A 85 -18.81 20.46 -22.86
N SER A 86 -19.98 21.00 -23.22
CA SER A 86 -20.09 22.10 -24.19
C SER A 86 -19.35 23.38 -23.73
N LYS A 87 -19.40 23.71 -22.43
CA LYS A 87 -18.64 24.86 -21.88
C LYS A 87 -17.13 24.66 -21.88
N ARG A 88 -16.62 23.42 -21.83
CA ARG A 88 -15.18 23.14 -21.89
C ARG A 88 -14.63 23.14 -23.32
N ALA A 89 -15.48 22.88 -24.32
CA ALA A 89 -15.09 22.89 -25.73
C ALA A 89 -15.00 24.29 -26.35
N ARG A 90 -15.43 25.34 -25.63
CA ARG A 90 -15.41 26.75 -26.09
C ARG A 90 -14.27 27.59 -25.51
N LYS A 91 -13.25 26.98 -24.91
CA LYS A 91 -12.02 27.67 -24.49
C LYS A 91 -10.87 27.20 -25.37
#